data_AF-A0A2X2BGF5-F1
#
_entry.id   AF-A0A2X2BGF5-F1
#
_cell.length_a   1.000
_cell.length_b   1.000
_cell.length_c   1.000
_cell.angle_alpha   90.00
_cell.angle_beta   90.00
_cell.angle_gamma   90.00
#
_symmetry.space_group_name_H-M   'P 1'
#
loop_
_entity.id
_entity.type
_entity.pdbx_description
1 polymer ?
#
loop_
_entity_poly.entity_id
_entity_poly.type
_entity_poly.pdbx_seq_one_letter_code
_entity_poly.pdbx_strand_id
1 'polypeptide(L)'
;MMNNTSYAWKQQLLTALDEQQVSSAVNDNDADWEYIDSEMIKFGSLSHGQLDIKEIQRRCLHLFETQTKDFRILVHLLRTLQHAGEPKELVLAAQILTDFNRQYWQSCYPTNMKLKSRLANQVLKRF
;
A
#
# COMPACT_ATOMS: atom_id res chain seq x y z
N MET A 1 -8.60 -20.60 18.46
CA MET A 1 -7.65 -19.48 18.56
C MET A 1 -7.91 -18.58 17.35
N MET A 2 -8.49 -17.40 17.56
CA MET A 2 -8.80 -16.47 16.46
C MET A 2 -7.50 -15.86 15.93
N ASN A 3 -7.34 -15.87 14.60
CA ASN A 3 -6.13 -15.42 13.90
C ASN A 3 -5.81 -13.95 14.20
N ASN A 4 -4.84 -13.70 15.07
CA ASN A 4 -4.32 -12.36 15.40
C ASN A 4 -3.80 -11.57 14.18
N THR A 5 -3.51 -12.25 13.07
CA THR A 5 -2.94 -11.65 11.85
C THR A 5 -3.90 -10.72 11.11
N SER A 6 -5.21 -10.97 11.18
CA SER A 6 -6.20 -10.16 10.44
C SER A 6 -6.43 -8.78 11.07
N TYR A 7 -6.03 -8.59 12.34
CA TYR A 7 -6.13 -7.29 13.01
C TYR A 7 -4.84 -6.47 12.93
N ALA A 8 -3.68 -7.12 12.78
CA ALA A 8 -2.38 -6.46 12.79
C ALA A 8 -2.22 -5.44 11.64
N TRP A 9 -2.53 -5.84 10.39
CA TRP A 9 -2.41 -4.93 9.24
C TRP A 9 -3.31 -3.69 9.39
N LYS A 10 -4.50 -3.86 9.97
CA LYS A 10 -5.48 -2.77 10.12
C LYS A 10 -5.02 -1.74 11.13
N GLN A 11 -4.40 -2.20 12.23
CA GLN A 11 -3.79 -1.30 13.21
C GLN A 11 -2.68 -0.47 12.55
N GLN A 12 -1.74 -1.12 11.86
CA GLN A 12 -0.61 -0.43 11.20
C GLN A 12 -1.08 0.53 10.10
N LEU A 13 -2.03 0.10 9.26
CA LEU A 13 -2.59 0.92 8.18
C LEU A 13 -3.27 2.19 8.69
N LEU A 14 -3.97 2.09 9.82
CA LEU A 14 -4.81 3.16 10.37
C LEU A 14 -4.19 3.83 11.60
N THR A 15 -2.91 3.57 11.90
CA THR A 15 -2.18 4.27 12.96
C THR A 15 -2.30 5.78 12.72
N ALA A 16 -2.73 6.49 13.75
CA ALA A 16 -2.85 7.94 13.70
C ALA A 16 -1.45 8.55 13.53
N LEU A 17 -1.29 9.38 12.50
CA LEU A 17 -0.11 10.19 12.25
C LEU A 17 -0.53 11.66 12.31
N ASP A 18 0.43 12.55 12.49
CA ASP A 18 0.14 13.98 12.40
C ASP A 18 -0.31 14.39 10.98
N GLU A 19 -0.96 15.54 10.84
CA GLU A 19 -1.51 16.01 9.55
C GLU A 19 -0.42 16.20 8.48
N GLN A 20 0.79 16.57 8.90
CA GLN A 20 1.92 16.78 7.99
C GLN A 20 2.38 15.45 7.42
N GLN A 21 2.54 14.42 8.24
CA GLN A 21 2.88 13.06 7.85
C GLN A 21 1.82 12.46 6.92
N VAL A 22 0.53 12.62 7.25
CA VAL A 22 -0.57 12.11 6.42
C VAL A 22 -0.52 12.67 5.00
N SER A 23 -0.21 13.96 4.85
CA SER A 23 -0.21 14.67 3.56
C SER A 23 1.14 14.72 2.85
N SER A 24 2.20 14.24 3.48
CA SER A 24 3.56 14.24 2.92
C SER A 24 3.81 13.02 2.04
N ALA A 25 4.59 13.23 0.98
CA ALA A 25 5.20 12.12 0.25
C ALA A 25 6.09 11.30 1.17
N VAL A 26 6.22 10.00 0.90
CA VAL A 26 7.36 9.24 1.43
C VAL A 26 8.67 9.86 0.96
N ASN A 27 9.69 9.85 1.82
CA ASN A 27 11.02 10.33 1.45
C ASN A 27 11.62 9.42 0.38
N ASP A 28 12.09 10.00 -0.73
CA ASP A 28 12.65 9.22 -1.83
C ASP A 28 13.94 8.46 -1.45
N ASN A 29 14.65 8.90 -0.39
CA ASN A 29 15.82 8.21 0.17
C ASN A 29 15.48 7.28 1.36
N ASP A 30 14.19 7.03 1.62
CA ASP A 30 13.79 6.07 2.64
C ASP A 30 14.12 4.65 2.20
N ALA A 31 14.83 3.89 3.05
CA ALA A 31 15.32 2.56 2.70
C ALA A 31 14.18 1.55 2.47
N ASP A 32 13.03 1.71 3.12
CA ASP A 32 11.86 0.87 2.86
C ASP A 32 11.17 1.25 1.56
N TRP A 33 11.08 2.54 1.24
CA TRP A 33 10.56 3.00 -0.03
C TRP A 33 11.42 2.56 -1.22
N GLU A 34 12.75 2.76 -1.14
CA GLU A 34 13.69 2.32 -2.18
C GLU A 34 13.59 0.80 -2.43
N TYR A 35 13.48 0.02 -1.35
CA TYR A 35 13.28 -1.42 -1.45
C TYR A 35 11.96 -1.75 -2.16
N ILE A 36 10.84 -1.16 -1.71
CA ILE A 36 9.52 -1.39 -2.30
C ILE A 36 9.53 -1.03 -3.80
N ASP A 37 10.03 0.15 -4.17
CA ASP A 37 10.01 0.60 -5.56
C ASP A 37 10.89 -0.29 -6.45
N SER A 38 12.09 -0.64 -5.99
CA SER A 38 13.00 -1.52 -6.73
C SER A 38 12.44 -2.94 -6.94
N GLU A 39 11.78 -3.52 -5.94
CA GLU A 39 11.09 -4.80 -6.09
C GLU A 39 9.88 -4.67 -7.02
N MET A 40 9.12 -3.58 -6.93
CA MET A 40 7.93 -3.38 -7.76
C MET A 40 8.23 -3.12 -9.23
N ILE A 41 9.46 -2.69 -9.58
CA ILE A 41 9.99 -2.70 -10.95
C ILE A 41 10.16 -4.14 -11.44
N LYS A 42 10.78 -5.01 -10.63
CA LYS A 42 10.98 -6.45 -10.97
C LYS A 42 9.64 -7.18 -11.08
N PHE A 43 8.66 -6.80 -10.27
CA PHE A 43 7.30 -7.33 -10.31
C PHE A 43 6.59 -7.07 -11.65
N GLY A 44 6.98 -6.03 -12.38
CA GLY A 44 6.47 -5.72 -13.71
C GLY A 44 7.21 -6.41 -14.86
N SER A 45 8.39 -6.98 -14.61
CA SER A 45 9.21 -7.65 -15.61
C SER A 45 9.07 -9.17 -15.52
N LEU A 46 9.26 -9.89 -16.63
CA LEU A 46 9.24 -11.37 -16.67
C LEU A 46 10.46 -12.03 -15.98
N SER A 47 11.17 -11.28 -15.13
CA SER A 47 12.42 -11.69 -14.50
C SER A 47 12.14 -12.73 -13.41
N HIS A 48 12.78 -13.91 -13.52
CA HIS A 48 12.57 -15.09 -12.65
C HIS A 48 13.12 -14.94 -11.21
N GLY A 49 13.13 -13.73 -10.65
CA GLY A 49 13.45 -13.53 -9.24
C GLY A 49 12.22 -13.83 -8.39
N GLN A 50 12.35 -14.69 -7.37
CA GLN A 50 11.33 -14.84 -6.34
C GLN A 50 11.21 -13.50 -5.60
N LEU A 51 10.21 -12.70 -5.96
CA LEU A 51 9.84 -11.51 -5.23
C LEU A 51 9.40 -11.87 -3.82
N ASP A 52 9.98 -11.22 -2.82
CA ASP A 52 9.53 -11.36 -1.44
C ASP A 52 8.30 -10.48 -1.21
N ILE A 53 7.15 -10.96 -1.67
CA ILE A 53 5.84 -10.32 -1.52
C ILE A 53 5.57 -9.98 -0.06
N LYS A 54 5.96 -10.85 0.88
CA LYS A 54 5.71 -10.64 2.30
C LYS A 54 6.52 -9.48 2.85
N GLU A 55 7.78 -9.36 2.43
CA GLU A 55 8.63 -8.24 2.85
C GLU A 55 8.16 -6.91 2.27
N ILE A 56 7.71 -6.88 1.01
CA ILE A 56 7.10 -5.68 0.41
C ILE A 56 5.88 -5.24 1.23
N GLN A 57 4.99 -6.17 1.55
CA GLN A 57 3.79 -5.89 2.35
C GLN A 57 4.14 -5.38 3.75
N ARG A 58 5.11 -6.01 4.41
CA ARG A 58 5.59 -5.62 5.75
C ARG A 58 6.12 -4.19 5.76
N ARG A 59 6.94 -3.82 4.77
CA ARG A 59 7.51 -2.47 4.64
C ARG A 59 6.46 -1.43 4.29
N CYS A 60 5.50 -1.75 3.43
CA CYS A 60 4.36 -0.86 3.16
C CYS A 60 3.60 -0.53 4.45
N LEU A 61 3.28 -1.55 5.25
CA LEU A 61 2.59 -1.37 6.53
C LEU A 61 3.45 -0.61 7.55
N HIS A 62 4.76 -0.84 7.58
CA HIS A 62 5.68 -0.08 8.42
C HIS A 62 5.66 1.42 8.09
N LEU A 63 5.73 1.78 6.80
CA LEU A 63 5.67 3.18 6.37
C LEU A 63 4.33 3.84 6.70
N PHE A 64 3.21 3.10 6.58
CA PHE A 64 1.92 3.59 7.03
C PHE A 64 1.86 3.79 8.54
N GLU A 65 2.50 2.94 9.31
CA GLU A 65 2.49 3.01 10.76
C GLU A 65 3.32 4.18 11.29
N THR A 66 4.42 4.53 10.63
CA THR A 66 5.46 5.39 11.23
C THR A 66 5.72 6.71 10.51
N GLN A 67 5.41 6.83 9.20
CA GLN A 67 5.94 7.94 8.40
C GLN A 67 4.90 8.70 7.59
N THR A 68 4.01 8.02 6.86
CA THR A 68 3.14 8.68 5.88
C THR A 68 1.84 7.94 5.62
N LYS A 69 0.90 8.61 4.94
CA LYS A 69 -0.24 7.96 4.27
C LYS A 69 -0.14 8.16 2.75
N ASP A 70 1.03 7.97 2.16
CA ASP A 70 1.22 8.10 0.71
C ASP A 70 0.44 7.02 -0.08
N PHE A 71 -0.47 7.46 -0.95
CA PHE A 71 -1.30 6.59 -1.76
C PHE A 71 -0.50 5.76 -2.78
N ARG A 72 0.71 6.18 -3.16
CA ARG A 72 1.61 5.36 -4.01
C ARG A 72 1.99 4.07 -3.30
N ILE A 73 2.30 4.11 -2.01
CA ILE A 73 2.56 2.93 -1.18
C ILE A 73 1.34 2.01 -1.18
N LEU A 74 0.13 2.59 -1.07
CA LEU A 74 -1.12 1.81 -1.08
C LEU A 74 -1.29 1.07 -2.41
N VAL A 75 -0.97 1.72 -3.53
CA VAL A 75 -0.99 1.07 -4.86
C VAL A 75 -0.04 -0.12 -4.89
N HIS A 76 1.18 0.00 -4.36
CA HIS A 76 2.12 -1.13 -4.32
C HIS A 76 1.59 -2.27 -3.44
N LEU A 77 1.14 -1.96 -2.22
CA LEU A 77 0.54 -2.95 -1.31
C LEU A 77 -0.62 -3.71 -2.00
N LEU A 78 -1.56 -3.00 -2.62
CA LEU A 78 -2.70 -3.62 -3.28
C LEU A 78 -2.29 -4.47 -4.49
N ARG A 79 -1.28 -4.05 -5.26
CA ARG A 79 -0.76 -4.85 -6.38
C ARG A 79 -0.18 -6.19 -5.93
N THR A 80 0.43 -6.25 -4.74
CA THR A 80 0.94 -7.52 -4.21
C THR A 80 -0.19 -8.51 -3.88
N LEU A 81 -1.31 -8.01 -3.35
CA LEU A 81 -2.49 -8.81 -3.00
C LEU A 81 -3.33 -9.20 -4.22
N GLN A 82 -3.32 -8.37 -5.26
CA GLN A 82 -4.02 -8.66 -6.53
C GLN A 82 -3.25 -9.65 -7.41
N HIS A 83 -1.98 -9.95 -7.11
CA HIS A 83 -1.06 -10.65 -8.01
C HIS A 83 -1.56 -12.03 -8.45
N ALA A 84 -1.87 -12.89 -7.48
CA ALA A 84 -2.23 -14.27 -7.72
C ALA A 84 -3.72 -14.43 -8.09
N GLY A 85 -4.52 -13.37 -7.93
CA GLY A 85 -5.98 -13.43 -8.13
C GLY A 85 -6.70 -14.31 -7.10
N GLU A 86 -6.05 -14.63 -5.98
CA GLU A 86 -6.63 -15.48 -4.94
C GLU A 86 -7.81 -14.77 -4.27
N PRO A 87 -9.01 -15.39 -4.20
CA PRO A 87 -10.22 -14.71 -3.70
C PRO A 87 -10.06 -14.08 -2.31
N LYS A 88 -9.32 -14.73 -1.42
CA LYS A 88 -9.06 -14.22 -0.06
C LYS A 88 -8.19 -12.96 -0.08
N GLU A 89 -7.20 -12.90 -0.96
CA GLU A 89 -6.30 -11.75 -1.10
C GLU A 89 -7.03 -10.57 -1.77
N LEU A 90 -7.90 -10.84 -2.75
CA LEU A 90 -8.75 -9.83 -3.36
C LEU A 90 -9.74 -9.22 -2.36
N VAL A 91 -10.35 -10.04 -1.50
CA VAL A 91 -11.21 -9.54 -0.41
C VAL A 91 -10.41 -8.66 0.55
N LEU A 92 -9.20 -9.08 0.93
CA LEU A 92 -8.31 -8.27 1.78
C LEU A 92 -7.90 -6.95 1.12
N ALA A 93 -7.56 -6.98 -0.17
CA ALA A 93 -7.24 -5.78 -0.95
C ALA A 93 -8.41 -4.78 -0.97
N ALA A 94 -9.64 -5.28 -1.16
CA ALA A 94 -10.84 -4.45 -1.14
C ALA A 94 -11.09 -3.84 0.25
N GLN A 95 -10.86 -4.60 1.33
CA GLN A 95 -10.97 -4.11 2.71
C GLN A 95 -9.95 -3.00 2.99
N ILE A 96 -8.67 -3.23 2.65
CA ILE A 96 -7.59 -2.25 2.82
C ILE A 96 -7.90 -0.96 2.05
N LEU A 97 -8.31 -1.07 0.77
CA LEU A 97 -8.65 0.10 -0.04
C LEU A 97 -9.83 0.88 0.54
N THR A 98 -10.85 0.17 1.04
CA THR A 98 -12.04 0.80 1.63
C THR A 98 -11.72 1.51 2.94
N ASP A 99 -10.99 0.84 3.85
CA ASP A 99 -10.60 1.39 5.14
C ASP A 99 -9.68 2.60 4.98
N PHE A 100 -8.67 2.50 4.11
CA PHE A 100 -7.76 3.61 3.82
C PHE A 100 -8.51 4.81 3.23
N ASN A 101 -9.34 4.59 2.20
CA ASN A 101 -10.05 5.69 1.54
C ASN A 101 -11.05 6.39 2.46
N ARG A 102 -11.74 5.63 3.32
CA ARG A 102 -12.66 6.20 4.31
C ARG A 102 -11.95 7.18 5.23
N GLN A 103 -10.72 6.87 5.64
CA GLN A 103 -9.99 7.64 6.64
C GLN A 103 -9.13 8.75 6.03
N TYR A 104 -8.43 8.47 4.92
CA TYR A 104 -7.32 9.31 4.45
C TYR A 104 -7.50 9.84 3.03
N TRP A 105 -8.52 9.42 2.26
CA TRP A 105 -8.63 9.83 0.86
C TRP A 105 -8.53 11.34 0.65
N GLN A 106 -9.09 12.15 1.53
CA GLN A 106 -9.09 13.61 1.36
C GLN A 106 -7.74 14.26 1.67
N SER A 107 -6.98 13.72 2.62
CA SER A 107 -5.76 14.34 3.16
C SER A 107 -4.46 13.66 2.72
N CYS A 108 -4.53 12.42 2.22
CA CYS A 108 -3.36 11.64 1.85
C CYS A 108 -2.57 12.27 0.68
N TYR A 109 -1.25 12.09 0.69
CA TYR A 109 -0.45 12.30 -0.50
C TYR A 109 -0.85 11.29 -1.61
N PRO A 110 -0.84 11.65 -2.92
CA PRO A 110 -0.61 12.98 -3.45
C PRO A 110 -1.86 13.87 -3.32
N THR A 111 -1.64 15.15 -3.02
CA THR A 111 -2.69 16.17 -2.96
C THR A 111 -3.28 16.50 -4.34
N ASN A 112 -2.54 16.20 -5.42
CA ASN A 112 -3.04 16.33 -6.79
C ASN A 112 -4.11 15.27 -7.09
N MET A 113 -5.37 15.69 -7.09
CA MET A 113 -6.53 14.81 -7.28
C MET A 113 -6.55 14.09 -8.64
N LYS A 114 -6.01 14.70 -9.71
CA LYS A 114 -5.94 14.05 -11.04
C LYS A 114 -4.98 12.85 -10.99
N LEU A 115 -3.81 13.03 -10.38
CA LEU A 115 -2.84 11.95 -10.19
C LEU A 115 -3.41 10.85 -9.30
N LYS A 116 -4.00 11.21 -8.16
CA LYS A 116 -4.59 10.25 -7.22
C LYS A 116 -5.72 9.42 -7.85
N SER A 117 -6.59 10.07 -8.63
CA SER A 117 -7.66 9.38 -9.38
C SER A 117 -7.11 8.42 -10.44
N ARG A 118 -6.03 8.79 -11.13
CA ARG A 118 -5.35 7.90 -12.09
C ARG A 118 -4.80 6.66 -11.39
N LEU A 119 -4.14 6.81 -10.25
CA LEU A 119 -3.62 5.71 -9.45
C LEU A 119 -4.74 4.79 -8.95
N ALA A 120 -5.82 5.36 -8.42
CA ALA A 120 -6.99 4.59 -7.98
C ALA A 120 -7.58 3.76 -9.13
N ASN A 121 -7.73 4.35 -10.32
CA ASN A 121 -8.21 3.65 -11.50
C ASN A 121 -7.28 2.50 -11.94
N GLN A 122 -5.96 2.61 -11.75
CA GLN A 122 -5.03 1.53 -12.05
C GLN A 122 -5.22 0.31 -11.14
N VAL A 123 -5.55 0.55 -9.87
CA VAL A 123 -5.85 -0.50 -8.90
C VAL A 123 -7.22 -1.12 -9.16
N LEU A 124 -8.24 -0.30 -9.42
CA LEU A 124 -9.62 -0.77 -9.60
C LEU A 124 -9.81 -1.66 -10.83
N LYS A 125 -9.05 -1.43 -11.90
CA LYS A 125 -9.08 -2.26 -13.13
C LYS A 125 -8.51 -3.68 -12.94
N ARG A 126 -7.98 -4.01 -11.77
CA ARG A 126 -7.32 -5.28 -11.46
C ARG A 126 -8.10 -6.15 -10.47
N PHE A 127 -9.27 -5.67 -10.02
CA PHE A 127 -10.30 -6.52 -9.44
C PHE A 127 -11.11 -7.16 -10.57
#